data_AF-A0A9X1KD26-F1
#
_entry.id   AF-A0A9X1KD26-F1
#
_cell.length_a   1.000
_cell.length_b   1.000
_cell.length_c   1.000
_cell.angle_alpha   90.00
_cell.angle_beta   90.00
_cell.angle_gamma   90.00
#
_symmetry.space_group_name_H-M   'P 1'
#
loop_
_entity.id
_entity.type
_entity.pdbx_description
1 polymer ?
#
loop_
_entity_poly.entity_id
_entity_poly.type
_entity_poly.pdbx_seq_one_letter_code
_entity_poly.pdbx_strand_id
1 'polypeptide(L)'
;MSTSRYPESNTQEPEIKTKQSTIRLEAELSNRLSEVCKSNGISREVLIEALFEHYESNPEAGDAIISLAKTKNDQRMKNANLKRAKSMMQKFS
;
A
#
# COMPACT_ATOMS: atom_id res chain seq x y z
N MET A 1 -5.46 43.05 29.50
CA MET A 1 -4.90 41.69 29.74
C MET A 1 -6.08 40.74 29.90
N SER A 2 -6.27 39.82 28.96
CA SER A 2 -7.37 38.84 29.00
C SER A 2 -6.78 37.44 28.89
N THR A 3 -6.66 36.75 30.02
CA THR A 3 -6.18 35.37 30.06
C THR A 3 -7.39 34.44 29.92
N SER A 4 -7.55 33.85 28.74
CA SER A 4 -8.53 32.78 28.54
C SER A 4 -8.09 31.55 29.35
N ARG A 5 -8.91 31.16 30.33
CA ARG A 5 -8.77 29.90 31.08
C ARG A 5 -9.71 28.88 30.44
N TYR A 6 -9.23 28.15 29.44
CA TYR A 6 -9.85 26.87 29.10
C TYR A 6 -9.27 25.81 30.04
N PRO A 7 -10.11 24.98 30.68
CA PRO A 7 -9.61 23.84 31.43
C PRO A 7 -8.96 22.86 30.44
N GLU A 8 -7.69 22.51 30.70
CA GLU A 8 -7.00 21.44 29.98
C GLU A 8 -7.70 20.13 30.31
N SER A 9 -8.63 19.70 29.45
CA SER A 9 -9.14 18.33 29.49
C SER A 9 -7.99 17.42 29.10
N ASN A 10 -7.45 16.69 30.07
CA ASN A 10 -6.44 15.66 29.88
C ASN A 10 -7.09 14.43 29.20
N THR A 11 -7.52 14.61 27.95
CA THR A 11 -7.97 13.53 27.08
C THR A 11 -6.71 12.99 26.42
N GLN A 12 -6.12 11.95 27.00
CA GLN A 12 -5.08 11.19 26.32
C GLN A 12 -5.70 10.60 25.06
N GLU A 13 -5.41 11.20 23.90
CA GLU A 13 -5.79 10.62 22.62
C GLU A 13 -5.17 9.22 22.52
N PRO A 14 -5.94 8.20 22.09
CA PRO A 14 -5.43 6.85 21.99
C PRO A 14 -4.22 6.81 21.04
N GLU A 15 -3.10 6.28 21.52
CA GLU A 15 -1.88 6.17 20.75
C GLU A 15 -2.05 5.15 19.60
N ILE A 16 -1.86 5.61 18.36
CA ILE A 16 -1.85 4.73 17.18
C ILE A 16 -0.47 4.10 17.05
N LYS A 17 -0.39 2.78 17.28
CA LYS A 17 0.85 2.01 17.10
C LYS A 17 1.03 1.65 15.64
N THR A 18 2.11 2.13 15.03
CA THR A 18 2.44 1.86 13.63
C THR A 18 3.66 0.95 13.48
N LYS A 19 3.76 0.24 12.34
CA LYS A 19 4.96 -0.50 11.94
C LYS A 19 5.42 -0.01 10.57
N GLN A 20 6.66 0.47 10.49
CA GLN A 20 7.24 0.87 9.21
C GLN A 20 7.52 -0.37 8.33
N SER A 21 7.11 -0.31 7.08
CA SER A 21 7.38 -1.36 6.08
C SER A 21 7.79 -0.76 4.74
N THR A 22 8.44 -1.55 3.88
CA THR A 22 8.83 -1.12 2.53
C THR A 22 8.05 -1.92 1.49
N ILE A 23 7.33 -1.22 0.60
CA ILE A 23 6.53 -1.83 -0.49
C ILE A 23 7.06 -1.41 -1.86
N ARG A 24 7.03 -2.35 -2.82
CA ARG A 24 7.43 -2.08 -4.23
C ARG A 24 6.27 -2.34 -5.17
N LEU A 25 5.74 -1.27 -5.74
CA LEU A 25 4.65 -1.30 -6.69
C LEU A 25 5.17 -1.16 -8.13
N GLU A 26 4.36 -1.58 -9.10
CA GLU A 26 4.61 -1.23 -10.50
C GLU A 26 4.44 0.28 -10.67
N ALA A 27 5.29 0.91 -11.50
CA ALA A 27 5.38 2.37 -11.58
C ALA A 27 4.04 3.03 -11.90
N GLU A 28 3.35 2.56 -12.96
CA GLU A 28 2.05 3.11 -13.35
C GLU A 28 0.96 2.87 -12.31
N LEU A 29 0.98 1.72 -11.62
CA LEU A 29 0.07 1.46 -10.52
C LEU A 29 0.35 2.41 -9.34
N SER A 30 1.62 2.66 -9.04
CA SER A 30 2.04 3.57 -7.98
C SER A 30 1.61 5.01 -8.27
N ASN A 31 1.69 5.44 -9.52
CA ASN A 31 1.25 6.77 -9.96
C ASN A 31 -0.26 6.93 -9.75
N ARG A 32 -1.06 6.00 -10.29
CA ARG A 32 -2.52 6.02 -10.13
C ARG A 32 -2.94 5.96 -8.66
N LEU A 33 -2.29 5.13 -7.86
CA LEU A 33 -2.55 5.07 -6.41
C LEU A 33 -2.26 6.42 -5.73
N SER A 34 -1.15 7.07 -6.10
CA SER A 34 -0.75 8.35 -5.52
C SER A 34 -1.71 9.47 -5.91
N GLU A 35 -2.24 9.46 -7.13
CA GLU A 35 -3.28 10.39 -7.58
C GLU A 35 -4.59 10.23 -6.81
N VAL A 36 -5.04 8.98 -6.59
CA VAL A 36 -6.23 8.69 -5.77
C VAL A 36 -6.01 9.23 -4.35
N CYS A 37 -4.88 8.93 -3.72
CA CYS A 37 -4.55 9.44 -2.39
C CYS A 37 -4.54 10.98 -2.33
N LYS A 38 -3.89 11.63 -3.30
CA LYS A 38 -3.83 13.09 -3.38
C LYS A 38 -5.21 13.72 -3.52
N SER A 39 -6.05 13.17 -4.40
CA SER A 39 -7.40 13.70 -4.63
C SER A 39 -8.33 13.59 -3.41
N ASN A 40 -8.08 12.63 -2.53
CA ASN A 40 -8.88 12.38 -1.33
C ASN A 40 -8.22 12.91 -0.04
N GLY A 41 -7.02 13.52 -0.12
CA GLY A 41 -6.31 14.03 1.06
C GLY A 41 -5.86 12.95 2.04
N ILE A 42 -5.65 11.71 1.59
CA ILE A 42 -5.25 10.57 2.43
C ILE A 42 -3.84 10.08 2.08
N SER A 43 -3.19 9.40 3.03
CA SER A 43 -1.93 8.72 2.77
C SER A 43 -2.16 7.38 2.06
N ARG A 44 -1.08 6.82 1.48
CA ARG A 44 -1.11 5.47 0.89
C ARG A 44 -1.30 4.39 1.95
N GLU A 45 -0.79 4.61 3.15
CA GLU A 45 -0.91 3.67 4.27
C GLU A 45 -2.37 3.54 4.69
N VAL A 46 -3.06 4.67 4.90
CA VAL A 46 -4.48 4.70 5.25
C VAL A 46 -5.35 4.05 4.17
N LEU A 47 -5.05 4.29 2.89
CA LEU A 47 -5.80 3.64 1.81
C LEU A 47 -5.56 2.12 1.80
N ILE A 48 -4.33 1.66 2.04
CA ILE A 48 -4.03 0.22 2.10
C ILE A 48 -4.74 -0.45 3.29
N GLU A 49 -4.77 0.21 4.45
CA GLU A 49 -5.51 -0.26 5.64
C GLU A 49 -7.00 -0.41 5.33
N ALA A 50 -7.64 0.64 4.80
CA ALA A 50 -9.06 0.61 4.47
C ALA A 50 -9.40 -0.44 3.37
N LEU A 51 -8.54 -0.60 2.37
CA LEU A 51 -8.70 -1.64 1.35
C LEU A 51 -8.63 -3.05 1.95
N PHE A 52 -7.73 -3.25 2.92
CA PHE A 52 -7.58 -4.54 3.58
C PHE A 52 -8.77 -4.85 4.50
N GLU A 53 -9.21 -3.90 5.32
CA GLU A 53 -10.40 -4.06 6.17
C GLU A 53 -11.66 -4.34 5.33
N HIS A 54 -11.82 -3.64 4.20
CA HIS A 54 -12.93 -3.88 3.30
C HIS A 54 -12.87 -5.28 2.67
N TYR A 55 -11.68 -5.71 2.25
CA TYR A 55 -11.41 -7.06 1.78
C TYR A 55 -11.79 -8.13 2.82
N GLU A 56 -11.45 -7.93 4.09
CA GLU A 56 -11.76 -8.89 5.16
C GLU A 56 -13.27 -8.99 5.42
N SER A 57 -14.00 -7.88 5.27
CA SER A 57 -15.45 -7.83 5.48
C SER A 57 -16.29 -8.41 4.33
N ASN A 58 -15.69 -8.70 3.17
CA ASN A 58 -16.39 -9.14 1.95
C ASN A 58 -15.77 -10.42 1.36
N PRO A 59 -16.29 -11.61 1.71
CA PRO A 59 -15.73 -12.90 1.27
C PRO A 59 -15.63 -13.07 -0.25
N GLU A 60 -16.61 -12.57 -1.01
CA GLU A 60 -16.65 -12.71 -2.47
C GLU A 60 -15.60 -11.80 -3.15
N ALA A 61 -15.42 -10.58 -2.64
CA ALA A 61 -14.32 -9.73 -3.06
C ALA A 61 -12.95 -10.36 -2.70
N GLY A 62 -12.91 -11.13 -1.61
CA GLY A 62 -11.71 -11.78 -1.12
C GLY A 62 -11.06 -12.72 -2.12
N ASP A 63 -11.81 -13.69 -2.62
CA ASP A 63 -11.30 -14.69 -3.56
C ASP A 63 -10.82 -14.06 -4.88
N ALA A 64 -11.56 -13.08 -5.40
CA ALA A 64 -11.19 -12.37 -6.62
C ALA A 64 -9.87 -11.59 -6.46
N ILE A 65 -9.70 -10.88 -5.33
CA ILE A 65 -8.49 -10.11 -5.02
C ILE A 65 -7.28 -11.04 -4.87
N ILE A 66 -7.42 -12.16 -4.16
CA ILE A 66 -6.33 -13.13 -3.97
C ILE A 66 -5.94 -13.81 -5.29
N SER A 67 -6.91 -14.18 -6.12
CA SER A 67 -6.66 -14.75 -7.44
C SER A 67 -5.88 -13.78 -8.35
N LEU A 68 -6.29 -12.51 -8.37
CA LEU A 68 -5.58 -11.45 -9.10
C LEU A 68 -4.17 -11.25 -8.54
N ALA A 69 -4.00 -11.22 -7.22
CA ALA A 69 -2.70 -11.06 -6.58
C ALA A 69 -1.73 -12.19 -6.95
N LYS A 70 -2.20 -13.45 -6.97
CA LYS A 70 -1.41 -14.62 -7.43
C LYS A 70 -0.97 -14.46 -8.88
N THR A 71 -1.89 -14.10 -9.77
CA THR A 71 -1.59 -13.88 -11.20
C THR A 71 -0.51 -12.79 -11.39
N LYS A 72 -0.61 -11.69 -10.64
CA LYS A 72 0.39 -10.61 -10.68
C LYS A 72 1.75 -11.05 -10.13
N ASN A 73 1.76 -11.85 -9.07
CA ASN A 73 2.99 -12.41 -8.51
C ASN A 73 3.70 -13.29 -9.54
N ASP A 74 2.98 -14.18 -10.21
CA ASP A 74 3.54 -15.04 -11.25
C ASP A 74 4.12 -14.24 -12.41
N GLN A 75 3.43 -13.18 -12.83
CA GLN A 75 3.93 -12.28 -13.86
C GLN A 75 5.24 -11.59 -13.45
N ARG A 76 5.36 -11.16 -12.18
CA ARG A 76 6.60 -10.57 -11.64
C ARG A 76 7.74 -11.60 -11.63
N MET A 77 7.46 -12.83 -11.26
CA MET A 77 8.44 -13.92 -11.26
C MET A 77 8.93 -14.24 -12.68
N LYS A 78 8.03 -14.34 -13.65
CA LYS A 78 8.38 -14.51 -15.07
C LYS A 78 9.28 -13.38 -15.58
N ASN A 79 8.90 -12.13 -15.30
CA ASN A 79 9.69 -10.96 -15.69
C ASN A 79 11.08 -10.96 -15.04
N ALA A 80 11.19 -11.34 -13.77
CA ALA A 80 12.48 -11.45 -13.08
C ALA A 80 13.36 -12.53 -13.71
N ASN A 81 12.80 -13.70 -14.02
CA ASN A 81 13.53 -14.79 -14.66
C ASN A 81 14.03 -14.41 -16.06
N LEU A 82 13.18 -13.76 -16.87
CA LEU A 82 13.58 -13.27 -18.20
C LEU A 82 14.72 -12.24 -18.12
N LYS A 83 14.66 -11.32 -17.15
CA LYS A 83 15.75 -10.35 -16.93
C LYS A 83 17.06 -11.04 -16.55
N ARG A 84 17.01 -12.05 -15.67
CA ARG A 84 18.19 -12.85 -15.31
C ARG A 84 18.76 -13.58 -16.51
N ALA A 85 17.92 -14.24 -17.31
CA ALA A 85 18.35 -14.96 -18.51
C ALA A 85 19.03 -14.02 -19.53
N LYS A 86 18.41 -12.86 -19.82
CA LYS A 86 19.01 -11.83 -20.70
C LYS A 86 20.35 -11.34 -20.19
N SER A 87 20.47 -11.08 -18.89
CA SER A 87 21.73 -10.66 -18.28
C SER A 87 22.82 -11.73 -18.40
N MET A 88 22.48 -13.01 -18.28
CA MET A 88 23.43 -14.11 -18.48
C MET A 88 23.87 -14.20 -19.94
N MET A 89 22.94 -14.13 -20.90
CA MET A 89 23.28 -14.15 -22.33
C MET A 89 24.22 -13.00 -22.73
N GLN A 90 23.99 -11.79 -22.20
CA GLN A 90 24.86 -10.63 -22.44
C GLN A 90 26.26 -10.76 -21.83
N LYS A 91 26.45 -11.60 -20.80
CA LYS A 91 27.76 -11.83 -20.19
C LYS A 91 28.63 -12.82 -20.95
N PHE A 92 27.99 -13.70 -21.75
CA PHE A 92 28.67 -14.74 -22.53
C PHE A 92 28.66 -14.47 -24.04
N SER A 93 28.03 -13.38 -24.47
CA SER A 93 28.14 -12.82 -25.82
C SER A 93 29.20 -11.74 -25.86
#